data_AF-A0A3C1PP28-F1
#
_entry.id   AF-A0A3C1PP28-F1
#
_cell.length_a   1.000
_cell.length_b   1.000
_cell.length_c   1.000
_cell.angle_alpha   90.00
_cell.angle_beta   90.00
_cell.angle_gamma   90.00
#
_symmetry.space_group_name_H-M   'P 1'
#
loop_
_entity.id
_entity.type
_entity.pdbx_description
1 polymer ?
#
loop_
_entity_poly.entity_id
_entity_poly.type
_entity_poly.pdbx_seq_one_letter_code
_entity_poly.pdbx_strand_id
1 'polypeptide(L)'
;MNTLFTFLTFLFFLMLIVGLIVPKWVLFWSNNKTRKKVLVYYGLATIVSFVLFAATSEKTQSAANLSEEAAGDETEIKYNYGSITYVTEASGSNEEGVKLFKAFAATEYVLKFAENLYYQEEYSGLNEGIVLMNEATKANYYLNRETGLAEKIGVQNVDKWDEATKQFAPQFYKYEAEATDEYLEICGHKARKYIVEEFAAKQKGATAVAWILDEYTFPPSRLVFENDAKRITAPVPVFFGNKKGIVLKLEINENNTIVTFTATKLSLVAPNYAEFEIPDNFSVKEEK
;
A
#
# COMPACT_ATOMS: atom_id res chain seq x y z
N MET A 1 0.82 -21.24 28.60
CA MET A 1 2.01 -22.10 28.80
C MET A 1 3.18 -21.77 27.85
N ASN A 2 2.99 -20.87 26.87
CA ASN A 2 3.94 -20.70 25.77
C ASN A 2 5.09 -19.72 26.08
N THR A 3 4.83 -18.63 26.81
CA THR A 3 5.84 -17.58 27.05
C THR A 3 7.05 -18.06 27.84
N LEU A 4 6.85 -18.89 28.86
CA LEU A 4 7.94 -19.46 29.67
C LEU A 4 8.82 -20.43 28.85
N PHE A 5 8.19 -21.28 28.04
CA PHE A 5 8.89 -22.25 27.20
C PHE A 5 9.67 -21.57 26.07
N THR A 6 9.09 -20.54 25.43
CA THR A 6 9.78 -19.72 24.43
C THR A 6 10.99 -19.00 25.03
N PHE A 7 10.85 -18.42 26.22
CA PHE A 7 11.95 -17.74 26.90
C PHE A 7 13.08 -18.72 27.27
N LEU A 8 12.74 -19.92 27.74
CA LEU A 8 13.72 -20.94 28.08
C LEU A 8 14.47 -21.47 26.85
N THR A 9 13.75 -21.68 25.73
CA THR A 9 14.35 -22.10 24.45
C THR A 9 15.31 -21.03 23.91
N PHE A 10 14.90 -19.75 24.00
CA PHE A 10 15.74 -18.62 23.61
C PHE A 10 17.00 -18.51 24.49
N LEU A 11 16.87 -18.75 25.80
CA LEU A 11 18.00 -18.75 26.72
C LEU A 11 19.00 -19.88 26.41
N PHE A 12 18.52 -21.09 26.09
CA PHE A 12 19.39 -22.20 25.67
C PHE A 12 20.13 -21.88 24.37
N PHE A 13 19.47 -21.20 23.43
CA PHE A 13 20.08 -20.78 22.18
C PHE A 13 21.20 -19.74 22.40
N LEU A 14 20.98 -18.75 23.28
CA LEU A 14 22.02 -17.78 23.65
C LEU A 14 23.21 -18.46 24.34
N MET A 15 22.94 -19.40 25.26
CA MET A 15 24.01 -20.18 25.91
C MET A 15 24.80 -21.04 24.92
N LEU A 16 24.16 -21.56 23.87
CA LEU A 16 24.84 -22.28 22.79
C LEU A 16 25.80 -21.37 22.02
N ILE A 17 25.37 -20.17 21.62
CA ILE A 17 26.21 -19.20 20.90
C ILE A 17 27.39 -18.76 21.78
N VAL A 18 27.12 -18.31 23.01
CA VAL A 18 28.16 -17.86 23.94
C VAL A 18 29.12 -19.00 24.27
N GLY A 19 28.62 -20.21 24.49
CA GLY A 19 29.44 -21.37 24.81
C GLY A 19 30.31 -21.86 23.63
N LEU A 20 29.89 -21.64 22.38
CA LEU A 20 30.72 -21.93 21.20
C LEU A 20 31.90 -20.95 21.10
N ILE A 21 31.69 -19.67 21.43
CA ILE A 21 32.76 -18.66 21.45
C ILE A 21 33.68 -18.89 22.65
N VAL A 22 33.10 -18.97 23.86
CA VAL A 22 33.80 -19.09 25.14
C VAL A 22 33.20 -20.22 26.00
N PRO A 23 33.65 -21.48 25.83
CA PRO A 23 33.06 -22.63 26.52
C PRO A 23 33.23 -22.58 28.04
N LYS A 24 34.18 -21.78 28.54
CA LYS A 24 34.46 -21.62 29.97
C LYS A 24 33.32 -20.97 30.75
N TRP A 25 32.54 -20.11 30.09
CA TRP A 25 31.46 -19.32 30.70
C TRP A 25 30.15 -20.07 30.84
N VAL A 26 29.95 -21.14 30.08
CA VAL A 26 28.66 -21.84 30.02
C VAL A 26 28.77 -23.22 30.68
N LEU A 27 29.91 -23.91 30.54
CA LEU A 27 30.15 -25.20 31.19
C LEU A 27 30.75 -25.01 32.59
N PHE A 28 29.92 -24.63 33.57
CA PHE A 28 30.37 -24.49 34.97
C PHE A 28 30.74 -25.82 35.62
N TRP A 29 30.12 -26.93 35.18
CA TRP A 29 30.16 -28.22 35.88
C TRP A 29 31.02 -29.30 35.19
N SER A 30 31.66 -28.99 34.06
CA SER A 30 32.49 -29.96 33.33
C SER A 30 33.99 -29.72 33.55
N ASN A 31 34.72 -30.76 33.92
CA ASN A 31 36.19 -30.70 34.10
C ASN A 31 36.94 -30.40 32.79
N ASN A 32 36.36 -30.73 31.63
CA ASN A 32 36.96 -30.49 30.31
C ASN A 32 36.05 -29.59 29.48
N LYS A 33 36.27 -28.27 29.56
CA LYS A 33 35.44 -27.24 28.91
C LYS A 33 35.85 -27.05 27.45
N THR A 34 35.34 -27.90 26.56
CA THR A 34 35.61 -27.83 25.11
C THR A 34 34.37 -27.41 24.31
N ARG A 35 34.58 -26.74 23.18
CA ARG A 35 33.49 -26.32 22.26
C ARG A 35 32.63 -27.50 21.80
N LYS A 36 33.27 -28.67 21.57
CA LYS A 36 32.58 -29.91 21.20
C LYS A 36 31.57 -30.35 22.25
N LYS A 37 31.89 -30.22 23.54
CA LYS A 37 30.96 -30.56 24.61
C LYS A 37 29.81 -29.57 24.73
N VAL A 38 30.05 -28.27 24.53
CA VAL A 38 28.96 -27.28 24.47
C VAL A 38 27.96 -27.65 23.38
N LEU A 39 28.46 -27.99 22.19
CA LEU A 39 27.61 -28.41 21.07
C LEU A 39 26.82 -29.68 21.40
N VAL A 40 27.43 -30.66 22.06
CA VAL A 40 26.74 -31.89 22.47
C VAL A 40 25.65 -31.59 23.51
N TYR A 41 25.94 -30.84 24.58
CA TYR A 41 24.95 -30.62 25.65
C TYR A 41 23.86 -29.63 25.24
N TYR A 42 24.24 -28.43 24.78
CA TYR A 42 23.28 -27.38 24.44
C TYR A 42 22.68 -27.56 23.05
N GLY A 43 23.40 -28.15 22.10
CA GLY A 43 22.86 -28.46 20.78
C GLY A 43 21.79 -29.56 20.87
N LEU A 44 22.05 -30.62 21.64
CA LEU A 44 21.05 -31.67 21.86
C LEU A 44 19.83 -31.13 22.63
N ALA A 45 20.03 -30.30 23.67
CA ALA A 45 18.93 -29.66 24.39
C ALA A 45 18.09 -28.73 23.49
N THR A 46 18.73 -28.04 22.55
CA THR A 46 18.05 -27.19 21.55
C THR A 46 17.19 -28.03 20.62
N ILE A 47 17.73 -29.13 20.07
CA ILE A 47 16.98 -30.05 19.19
C ILE A 47 15.77 -30.65 19.93
N VAL A 48 15.95 -31.13 21.17
CA VAL A 48 14.86 -31.67 21.99
C VAL A 48 13.78 -30.60 22.24
N SER A 49 14.18 -29.36 22.51
CA SER A 49 13.25 -28.24 22.70
C SER A 49 12.45 -27.93 21.44
N PHE A 50 13.07 -28.00 20.24
CA PHE A 50 12.36 -27.83 18.97
C PHE A 50 11.36 -28.95 18.70
N VAL A 51 11.71 -30.21 18.99
CA VAL A 51 10.80 -31.35 18.85
C VAL A 51 9.62 -31.23 19.80
N LEU A 52 9.87 -30.85 21.06
CA LEU A 52 8.80 -30.59 22.03
C LEU A 52 7.93 -29.40 21.59
N PHE A 53 8.53 -28.34 21.05
CA PHE A 53 7.78 -27.19 20.51
C PHE A 53 6.83 -27.62 19.39
N ALA A 54 7.32 -28.39 18.42
CA ALA A 54 6.51 -28.89 17.31
C ALA A 54 5.41 -29.88 17.78
N ALA A 55 5.67 -30.67 18.82
CA ALA A 55 4.68 -31.60 19.38
C ALA A 55 3.62 -30.92 20.26
N THR A 56 3.96 -29.78 20.89
CA THR A 56 3.09 -29.04 21.81
C THR A 56 2.46 -27.79 21.20
N SER A 57 2.91 -27.37 20.00
CA SER A 57 2.18 -26.39 19.22
C SER A 57 0.85 -27.01 18.86
N GLU A 58 -0.22 -26.57 19.53
CA GLU A 58 -1.57 -26.88 19.13
C GLU A 58 -1.65 -26.65 17.62
N LYS A 59 -2.04 -27.70 16.90
CA LYS A 59 -2.32 -27.61 15.47
C LYS A 59 -3.43 -26.57 15.38
N THR A 60 -3.09 -25.31 15.10
CA THR A 60 -4.06 -24.26 14.87
C THR A 60 -4.87 -24.74 13.69
N GLN A 61 -6.00 -25.38 13.98
CA GLN A 61 -7.03 -25.63 13.01
C GLN A 61 -7.36 -24.25 12.49
N SER A 62 -7.05 -24.08 11.20
CA SER A 62 -7.49 -22.97 10.39
C SER A 62 -8.95 -22.69 10.77
N ALA A 63 -9.16 -21.57 11.44
CA ALA A 63 -10.48 -21.05 11.72
C ALA A 63 -11.05 -20.55 10.41
N ALA A 64 -11.53 -21.49 9.59
CA ALA A 64 -12.73 -21.27 8.84
C ALA A 64 -13.85 -21.05 9.87
N ASN A 65 -14.59 -19.96 9.72
CA ASN A 65 -15.73 -19.51 10.52
C ASN A 65 -15.39 -18.70 11.78
N LEU A 66 -15.18 -17.40 11.59
CA LEU A 66 -15.65 -16.31 12.46
C LEU A 66 -15.74 -15.01 11.65
N SER A 67 -16.84 -14.88 10.90
CA SER A 67 -17.49 -13.60 10.57
C SER A 67 -18.80 -13.91 9.83
N GLU A 68 -19.76 -14.43 10.58
CA GLU A 68 -21.15 -14.54 10.14
C GLU A 68 -21.98 -13.59 11.03
N GLU A 69 -21.66 -12.29 11.00
CA GLU A 69 -22.54 -11.22 11.49
C GLU A 69 -22.08 -9.83 11.03
N ALA A 70 -22.33 -9.55 9.76
CA ALA A 70 -22.74 -8.26 9.23
C ALA A 70 -23.22 -8.52 7.80
N ALA A 71 -24.41 -9.12 7.66
CA ALA A 71 -25.16 -9.11 6.42
C ALA A 71 -25.67 -7.68 6.17
N GLY A 72 -24.73 -6.74 6.04
CA GLY A 72 -24.97 -5.48 5.37
C GLY A 72 -25.06 -5.82 3.89
N ASP A 73 -26.14 -5.38 3.27
CA ASP A 73 -26.40 -5.38 1.84
C ASP A 73 -25.10 -5.06 1.07
N GLU A 74 -24.35 -6.10 0.67
CA GLU A 74 -23.15 -5.95 -0.16
C GLU A 74 -23.66 -5.60 -1.56
N THR A 75 -23.98 -4.33 -1.75
CA THR A 75 -24.23 -3.78 -3.08
C THR A 75 -23.06 -4.17 -3.97
N GLU A 76 -23.35 -4.99 -4.98
CA GLU A 76 -22.37 -5.46 -5.96
C GLU A 76 -21.68 -4.25 -6.59
N ILE A 77 -20.41 -4.05 -6.25
CA ILE A 77 -19.62 -2.93 -6.77
C ILE A 77 -19.39 -3.18 -8.26
N LYS A 78 -19.89 -2.27 -9.10
CA LYS A 78 -19.68 -2.36 -10.55
C LYS A 78 -18.34 -1.75 -10.92
N TYR A 79 -17.46 -2.56 -11.48
CA TYR A 79 -16.27 -2.04 -12.14
C TYR A 79 -16.68 -1.19 -13.34
N ASN A 80 -16.09 -0.01 -13.46
CA ASN A 80 -16.34 0.89 -14.56
C ASN A 80 -15.05 1.42 -15.16
N TYR A 81 -15.10 1.74 -16.45
CA TYR A 81 -14.05 2.43 -17.18
C TYR A 81 -14.43 3.89 -17.34
N GLY A 82 -13.44 4.77 -17.39
CA GLY A 82 -13.74 6.19 -17.32
C GLY A 82 -12.54 7.07 -17.08
N SER A 83 -12.83 8.29 -16.65
CA SER A 83 -11.81 9.27 -16.30
C SER A 83 -12.23 10.08 -15.08
N ILE A 84 -11.27 10.47 -14.26
CA ILE A 84 -11.48 11.37 -13.13
C ILE A 84 -10.34 12.40 -13.08
N THR A 85 -10.71 13.66 -12.85
CA THR A 85 -9.74 14.74 -12.61
C THR A 85 -9.84 15.17 -11.16
N TYR A 86 -8.72 15.15 -10.43
CA TYR A 86 -8.63 15.68 -9.07
C TYR A 86 -7.85 16.98 -9.07
N VAL A 87 -8.38 17.99 -8.38
CA VAL A 87 -7.60 19.16 -7.95
C VAL A 87 -7.17 18.94 -6.50
N THR A 88 -5.95 19.31 -6.20
CA THR A 88 -5.34 19.12 -4.89
C THR A 88 -5.00 20.47 -4.26
N GLU A 89 -5.45 20.65 -3.02
CA GLU A 89 -5.24 21.88 -2.25
C GLU A 89 -4.65 21.54 -0.88
N ALA A 90 -3.88 22.47 -0.32
CA ALA A 90 -3.40 22.41 1.05
C ALA A 90 -3.65 23.72 1.78
N SER A 91 -4.15 23.62 3.01
CA SER A 91 -4.52 24.71 3.90
C SER A 91 -4.27 24.33 5.37
N GLY A 92 -4.57 25.23 6.30
CA GLY A 92 -4.44 24.99 7.75
C GLY A 92 -3.44 25.91 8.44
N SER A 93 -3.32 25.77 9.76
CA SER A 93 -2.49 26.66 10.59
C SER A 93 -1.02 26.26 10.64
N ASN A 94 -0.66 25.05 10.17
CA ASN A 94 0.72 24.63 9.98
C ASN A 94 1.24 25.09 8.61
N GLU A 95 1.73 26.33 8.54
CA GLU A 95 2.19 26.95 7.30
C GLU A 95 3.35 26.18 6.63
N GLU A 96 4.24 25.59 7.42
CA GLU A 96 5.37 24.80 6.91
C GLU A 96 4.87 23.53 6.21
N GLY A 97 3.93 22.80 6.82
CA GLY A 97 3.29 21.63 6.23
C GLY A 97 2.56 21.96 4.92
N VAL A 98 1.83 23.07 4.88
CA VAL A 98 1.14 23.55 3.66
C VAL A 98 2.15 23.88 2.56
N LYS A 99 3.23 24.59 2.89
CA LYS A 99 4.27 24.97 1.92
C LYS A 99 4.99 23.73 1.39
N LEU A 100 5.35 22.79 2.27
CA LEU A 100 6.02 21.54 1.90
C LEU A 100 5.15 20.73 0.94
N PHE A 101 3.86 20.57 1.26
CA PHE A 101 2.92 19.85 0.42
C PHE A 101 2.83 20.47 -0.99
N LYS A 102 2.61 21.80 -1.06
CA LYS A 102 2.51 22.51 -2.35
C LYS A 102 3.78 22.44 -3.20
N ALA A 103 4.95 22.28 -2.58
CA ALA A 103 6.21 22.17 -3.30
C ALA A 103 6.39 20.81 -4.00
N PHE A 104 5.74 19.75 -3.50
CA PHE A 104 6.00 18.39 -3.94
C PHE A 104 4.82 17.67 -4.58
N ALA A 105 3.58 18.02 -4.19
CA ALA A 105 2.37 17.42 -4.73
C ALA A 105 1.98 18.02 -6.09
N ALA A 106 1.33 17.22 -6.93
CA ALA A 106 0.69 17.74 -8.12
C ALA A 106 -0.54 18.58 -7.71
N THR A 107 -0.77 19.67 -8.44
CA THR A 107 -1.95 20.52 -8.25
C THR A 107 -3.18 19.92 -8.91
N GLU A 108 -2.98 19.16 -9.98
CA GLU A 108 -4.02 18.43 -10.69
C GLU A 108 -3.54 17.03 -11.10
N TYR A 109 -4.44 16.06 -10.97
CA TYR A 109 -4.27 14.70 -11.47
C TYR A 109 -5.36 14.39 -12.49
N VAL A 110 -5.00 13.97 -13.70
CA VAL A 110 -5.94 13.44 -14.69
C VAL A 110 -5.72 11.95 -14.83
N LEU A 111 -6.73 11.17 -14.47
CA LEU A 111 -6.67 9.71 -14.48
C LEU A 111 -7.66 9.15 -15.49
N LYS A 112 -7.25 8.12 -16.23
CA LYS A 112 -8.14 7.40 -17.15
C LYS A 112 -7.92 5.90 -16.99
N PHE A 113 -9.03 5.17 -17.08
CA PHE A 113 -9.09 3.73 -16.86
C PHE A 113 -9.83 3.11 -18.03
N ALA A 114 -9.21 2.12 -18.66
CA ALA A 114 -9.84 1.24 -19.63
C ALA A 114 -9.39 -0.21 -19.36
N GLU A 115 -9.90 -1.16 -20.13
CA GLU A 115 -9.57 -2.57 -19.93
C GLU A 115 -8.06 -2.81 -20.05
N ASN A 116 -7.42 -3.24 -18.95
CA ASN A 116 -5.96 -3.41 -18.83
C ASN A 116 -5.13 -2.14 -19.04
N LEU A 117 -5.76 -0.96 -19.12
CA LEU A 117 -5.09 0.29 -19.44
C LEU A 117 -5.25 1.31 -18.31
N TYR A 118 -4.15 1.98 -17.98
CA TYR A 118 -4.12 3.06 -17.00
C TYR A 118 -3.34 4.25 -17.55
N TYR A 119 -3.90 5.43 -17.33
CA TYR A 119 -3.32 6.72 -17.68
C TYR A 119 -3.34 7.58 -16.41
N GLN A 120 -2.20 8.18 -16.09
CA GLN A 120 -2.09 9.20 -15.05
C GLN A 120 -1.27 10.35 -15.57
N GLU A 121 -1.80 11.55 -15.47
CA GLU A 121 -1.09 12.78 -15.80
C GLU A 121 -1.08 13.69 -14.58
N GLU A 122 0.12 14.17 -14.24
CA GLU A 122 0.35 15.05 -13.11
C GLU A 122 0.75 16.44 -13.62
N TYR A 123 0.04 17.46 -13.15
CA TYR A 123 0.38 18.86 -13.37
C TYR A 123 1.06 19.40 -12.13
N SER A 124 2.29 19.89 -12.29
CA SER A 124 3.22 20.31 -11.21
C SER A 124 3.69 19.19 -10.28
N GLY A 125 4.46 19.54 -9.24
CA GLY A 125 5.03 18.59 -8.29
C GLY A 125 6.31 17.92 -8.80
N LEU A 126 6.81 16.91 -8.07
CA LEU A 126 8.05 16.21 -8.42
C LEU A 126 7.93 15.27 -9.62
N ASN A 127 6.73 14.81 -9.90
CA ASN A 127 6.45 13.76 -10.88
C ASN A 127 5.70 14.28 -12.10
N GLU A 128 5.74 15.59 -12.36
CA GLU A 128 5.10 16.21 -13.53
C GLU A 128 5.42 15.40 -14.80
N GLY A 129 4.39 14.97 -15.52
CA GLY A 129 4.51 14.04 -16.63
C GLY A 129 3.29 13.14 -16.78
N ILE A 130 3.44 12.11 -17.62
CA ILE A 130 2.37 11.16 -17.92
C ILE A 130 2.87 9.73 -17.65
N VAL A 131 2.10 8.94 -16.94
CA VAL A 131 2.29 7.49 -16.80
C VAL A 131 1.26 6.78 -17.67
N LEU A 132 1.76 5.91 -18.54
CA LEU A 132 0.97 4.98 -19.35
C LEU A 132 1.26 3.55 -18.90
N MET A 133 0.22 2.74 -18.75
CA MET A 133 0.33 1.33 -18.41
C MET A 133 -0.59 0.51 -19.29
N ASN A 134 -0.04 -0.57 -19.86
CA ASN A 134 -0.81 -1.63 -20.47
C ASN A 134 -0.47 -2.96 -19.80
N GLU A 135 -1.38 -3.44 -18.95
CA GLU A 135 -1.18 -4.66 -18.18
C GLU A 135 -1.10 -5.92 -19.07
N ALA A 136 -1.80 -5.93 -20.21
CA ALA A 136 -1.83 -7.07 -21.12
C ALA A 136 -0.50 -7.24 -21.86
N THR A 137 0.10 -6.15 -22.33
CA THR A 137 1.37 -6.18 -23.09
C THR A 137 2.60 -5.94 -22.21
N LYS A 138 2.40 -5.55 -20.94
CA LYS A 138 3.45 -5.08 -20.02
C LYS A 138 4.22 -3.86 -20.55
N ALA A 139 3.64 -3.13 -21.50
CA ALA A 139 4.19 -1.89 -22.01
C ALA A 139 3.78 -0.74 -21.09
N ASN A 140 4.71 -0.28 -20.24
CA ASN A 140 4.48 0.85 -19.34
C ASN A 140 5.59 1.89 -19.51
N TYR A 141 5.18 3.15 -19.53
CA TYR A 141 6.06 4.28 -19.81
C TYR A 141 5.76 5.44 -18.87
N TYR A 142 6.81 6.16 -18.49
CA TYR A 142 6.73 7.52 -17.99
C TYR A 142 7.18 8.49 -19.09
N LEU A 143 6.32 9.44 -19.43
CA LEU A 143 6.56 10.45 -20.45
C LEU A 143 6.99 11.76 -19.77
N ASN A 144 8.25 12.13 -19.94
CA ASN A 144 8.81 13.35 -19.38
C ASN A 144 8.57 14.52 -20.35
N ARG A 145 7.74 15.48 -19.94
CA ARG A 145 7.35 16.64 -20.76
C ARG A 145 8.50 17.59 -21.07
N GLU A 146 9.45 17.73 -20.15
CA GLU A 146 10.58 18.63 -20.30
C GLU A 146 11.56 18.10 -21.37
N THR A 147 11.78 16.79 -21.39
CA THR A 147 12.76 16.15 -22.28
C THR A 147 12.14 15.58 -23.56
N GLY A 148 10.83 15.38 -23.61
CA GLY A 148 10.14 14.71 -24.71
C GLY A 148 10.48 13.22 -24.80
N LEU A 149 10.95 12.60 -23.71
CA LEU A 149 11.33 11.19 -23.67
C LEU A 149 10.24 10.32 -23.04
N ALA A 150 9.98 9.16 -23.65
CA ALA A 150 9.22 8.07 -23.08
C ALA A 150 10.20 7.06 -22.46
N GLU A 151 10.23 6.99 -21.14
CA GLU A 151 11.10 6.09 -20.37
C GLU A 151 10.31 4.87 -19.90
N LYS A 152 10.85 3.68 -20.09
CA LYS A 152 10.21 2.46 -19.59
C LYS A 152 10.15 2.50 -18.06
N ILE A 153 9.05 2.02 -17.51
CA ILE A 153 8.83 1.98 -16.06
C ILE A 153 8.23 0.64 -15.65
N GLY A 154 8.69 0.08 -14.53
CA GLY A 154 8.08 -1.08 -13.92
C GLY A 154 6.74 -0.72 -13.29
N VAL A 155 5.84 -1.69 -13.15
CA VAL A 155 4.57 -1.50 -12.43
C VAL A 155 4.38 -2.61 -11.41
N GLN A 156 3.97 -2.22 -10.21
CA GLN A 156 3.55 -3.11 -9.14
C GLN A 156 2.10 -2.80 -8.80
N ASN A 157 1.26 -3.83 -8.86
CA ASN A 157 -0.11 -3.75 -8.39
C ASN A 157 -0.17 -4.28 -6.95
N VAL A 158 -0.36 -3.37 -6.00
CA VAL A 158 -0.40 -3.69 -4.56
C VAL A 158 -1.53 -4.67 -4.26
N ASP A 159 -2.65 -4.65 -4.99
CA ASP A 159 -3.73 -5.63 -4.81
C ASP A 159 -3.29 -7.07 -5.13
N LYS A 160 -2.25 -7.25 -5.94
CA LYS A 160 -1.76 -8.55 -6.41
C LYS A 160 -0.50 -9.04 -5.68
N TRP A 161 -0.05 -8.36 -4.62
CA TRP A 161 1.07 -8.85 -3.82
C TRP A 161 0.74 -10.17 -3.12
N ASP A 162 1.74 -11.01 -2.95
CA ASP A 162 1.63 -12.25 -2.18
C ASP A 162 1.48 -11.97 -0.67
N GLU A 163 0.93 -12.93 0.07
CA GLU A 163 0.65 -12.79 1.50
C GLU A 163 1.88 -12.48 2.36
N ALA A 164 3.08 -12.98 1.98
CA ALA A 164 4.29 -12.67 2.72
C ALA A 164 4.64 -11.18 2.57
N THR A 165 4.56 -10.65 1.35
CA THR A 165 4.74 -9.21 1.09
C THR A 165 3.70 -8.36 1.82
N LYS A 166 2.43 -8.80 1.91
CA LYS A 166 1.40 -8.09 2.68
C LYS A 166 1.72 -8.01 4.18
N GLN A 167 2.31 -9.06 4.75
CA GLN A 167 2.69 -9.08 6.18
C GLN A 167 3.80 -8.09 6.53
N PHE A 168 4.68 -7.76 5.58
CA PHE A 168 5.72 -6.75 5.80
C PHE A 168 5.19 -5.32 5.69
N ALA A 169 4.05 -5.12 5.06
CA ALA A 169 3.48 -3.80 4.83
C ALA A 169 1.95 -3.77 5.08
N PRO A 170 1.49 -4.19 6.29
CA PRO A 170 0.07 -4.37 6.58
C PRO A 170 -0.73 -3.07 6.48
N GLN A 171 -0.10 -1.92 6.67
CA GLN A 171 -0.71 -0.60 6.50
C GLN A 171 -1.26 -0.36 5.09
N PHE A 172 -0.71 -1.03 4.07
CA PHE A 172 -1.26 -0.94 2.72
C PHE A 172 -2.58 -1.69 2.56
N TYR A 173 -2.92 -2.61 3.46
CA TYR A 173 -4.09 -3.49 3.35
C TYR A 173 -5.12 -3.25 4.44
N LYS A 174 -4.70 -2.65 5.56
CA LYS A 174 -5.59 -2.27 6.64
C LYS A 174 -6.35 -1.01 6.20
N TYR A 175 -7.62 -1.21 5.92
CA TYR A 175 -8.55 -0.15 5.56
C TYR A 175 -9.77 -0.25 6.46
N GLU A 176 -10.00 0.79 7.25
CA GLU A 176 -11.13 0.90 8.16
C GLU A 176 -11.77 2.26 7.93
N ALA A 177 -13.06 2.26 7.55
CA ALA A 177 -13.83 3.47 7.42
C ALA A 177 -15.30 3.20 7.77
N GLU A 178 -15.91 4.15 8.44
CA GLU A 178 -17.31 4.10 8.88
C GLU A 178 -18.16 5.02 8.01
N ALA A 179 -19.22 4.45 7.42
CA ALA A 179 -20.18 5.22 6.64
C ALA A 179 -21.04 6.10 7.56
N THR A 180 -21.43 7.27 7.08
CA THR A 180 -22.38 8.15 7.76
C THR A 180 -23.63 8.37 6.91
N ASP A 181 -24.67 8.98 7.49
CA ASP A 181 -25.88 9.37 6.75
C ASP A 181 -25.74 10.70 5.98
N GLU A 182 -24.55 11.30 5.98
CA GLU A 182 -24.27 12.54 5.27
C GLU A 182 -23.94 12.28 3.80
N TYR A 183 -24.46 13.13 2.91
CA TYR A 183 -24.20 13.07 1.47
C TYR A 183 -23.84 14.45 0.91
N LEU A 184 -23.00 14.46 -0.12
CA LEU A 184 -22.60 15.65 -0.85
C LEU A 184 -22.66 15.36 -2.35
N GLU A 185 -23.19 16.30 -3.13
CA GLU A 185 -23.16 16.20 -4.60
C GLU A 185 -21.81 16.71 -5.13
N ILE A 186 -21.08 15.85 -5.84
CA ILE A 186 -19.78 16.18 -6.46
C ILE A 186 -19.81 15.63 -7.89
N CYS A 187 -19.45 16.47 -8.86
CA CYS A 187 -19.52 16.12 -10.29
C CYS A 187 -20.91 15.62 -10.75
N GLY A 188 -22.00 16.05 -10.11
CA GLY A 188 -23.36 15.58 -10.41
C GLY A 188 -23.72 14.20 -9.82
N HIS A 189 -22.87 13.65 -8.95
CA HIS A 189 -23.09 12.37 -8.29
C HIS A 189 -23.22 12.54 -6.78
N LYS A 190 -24.14 11.77 -6.17
CA LYS A 190 -24.37 11.78 -4.73
C LYS A 190 -23.32 10.89 -4.04
N ALA A 191 -22.33 11.50 -3.40
CA ALA A 191 -21.31 10.81 -2.63
C ALA A 191 -21.69 10.73 -1.15
N ARG A 192 -21.52 9.55 -0.55
CA ARG A 192 -21.71 9.33 0.89
C ARG A 192 -20.42 9.66 1.64
N LYS A 193 -20.53 10.27 2.81
CA LYS A 193 -19.39 10.56 3.68
C LYS A 193 -18.98 9.33 4.49
N TYR A 194 -17.67 9.11 4.55
CA TYR A 194 -17.00 8.09 5.33
C TYR A 194 -15.99 8.76 6.26
N ILE A 195 -16.01 8.38 7.53
CA ILE A 195 -14.96 8.69 8.51
C ILE A 195 -13.89 7.63 8.35
N VAL A 196 -12.66 8.04 8.02
CA VAL A 196 -11.57 7.12 7.71
C VAL A 196 -10.71 6.90 8.96
N GLU A 197 -10.79 5.71 9.51
CA GLU A 197 -10.05 5.33 10.71
C GLU A 197 -8.63 4.87 10.40
N GLU A 198 -8.43 4.13 9.31
CA GLU A 198 -7.13 3.59 8.91
C GLU A 198 -6.99 3.50 7.39
N PHE A 199 -5.85 3.95 6.86
CA PHE A 199 -5.40 3.65 5.49
C PHE A 199 -3.90 3.93 5.34
N ALA A 200 -3.28 3.42 4.27
CA ALA A 200 -1.83 3.41 4.06
C ALA A 200 -1.12 4.77 4.18
N ALA A 201 -1.78 5.88 3.82
CA ALA A 201 -1.19 7.21 3.86
C ALA A 201 -1.56 8.01 5.13
N LYS A 202 -2.35 7.44 6.04
CA LYS A 202 -2.74 8.09 7.30
C LYS A 202 -1.60 7.98 8.30
N GLN A 203 -1.02 9.10 8.69
CA GLN A 203 -0.10 9.13 9.82
C GLN A 203 -0.86 8.97 11.14
N LYS A 204 -0.18 8.45 12.16
CA LYS A 204 -0.77 8.27 13.48
C LYS A 204 -1.23 9.62 14.04
N GLY A 205 -2.52 9.72 14.38
CA GLY A 205 -3.12 10.94 14.90
C GLY A 205 -3.70 11.88 13.84
N ALA A 206 -3.49 11.60 12.55
CA ALA A 206 -4.22 12.30 11.49
C ALA A 206 -5.70 11.91 11.52
N THR A 207 -6.57 12.80 11.06
CA THR A 207 -7.97 12.51 10.74
C THR A 207 -8.18 12.53 9.24
N ALA A 208 -9.12 11.73 8.74
CA ALA A 208 -9.44 11.74 7.32
C ALA A 208 -10.94 11.52 7.10
N VAL A 209 -11.48 12.19 6.09
CA VAL A 209 -12.87 12.09 5.65
C VAL A 209 -12.88 11.88 4.15
N ALA A 210 -13.60 10.87 3.69
CA ALA A 210 -13.78 10.58 2.28
C ALA A 210 -15.25 10.73 1.89
N TRP A 211 -15.51 11.25 0.70
CA TRP A 211 -16.82 11.28 0.06
C TRP A 211 -16.77 10.33 -1.12
N ILE A 212 -17.50 9.22 -1.03
CA ILE A 212 -17.38 8.07 -1.94
C ILE A 212 -18.67 7.88 -2.73
N LEU A 213 -18.54 7.63 -4.02
CA LEU A 213 -19.61 7.16 -4.90
C LEU A 213 -19.65 5.63 -4.84
N ASP A 214 -20.59 5.09 -4.06
CA ASP A 214 -20.62 3.66 -3.70
C ASP A 214 -21.00 2.72 -4.87
N GLU A 215 -21.59 3.26 -5.94
CA GLU A 215 -22.16 2.48 -7.05
C GLU A 215 -21.11 1.93 -8.03
N TYR A 216 -19.94 2.57 -8.09
CA TYR A 216 -18.92 2.29 -9.08
C TYR A 216 -17.55 2.23 -8.42
N THR A 217 -16.66 1.41 -8.98
CA THR A 217 -15.23 1.47 -8.69
C THR A 217 -14.43 1.46 -9.99
N PHE A 218 -13.22 1.99 -9.95
CA PHE A 218 -12.25 1.76 -11.02
C PHE A 218 -11.54 0.41 -10.81
N PRO A 219 -11.02 -0.22 -11.88
CA PRO A 219 -10.16 -1.41 -11.80
C PRO A 219 -8.96 -1.17 -10.87
N PRO A 220 -8.23 -2.23 -10.43
CA PRO A 220 -7.28 -2.12 -9.33
C PRO A 220 -6.27 -1.00 -9.57
N SER A 221 -6.28 -0.07 -8.63
CA SER A 221 -5.76 1.26 -8.84
C SER A 221 -4.69 1.64 -7.81
N ARG A 222 -4.30 0.67 -6.97
CA ARG A 222 -3.16 0.77 -6.05
C ARG A 222 -1.87 0.41 -6.78
N LEU A 223 -1.51 1.27 -7.72
CA LEU A 223 -0.37 1.09 -8.61
C LEU A 223 0.85 1.87 -8.10
N VAL A 224 2.01 1.22 -8.18
CA VAL A 224 3.32 1.84 -7.94
C VAL A 224 4.15 1.63 -9.20
N PHE A 225 4.65 2.72 -9.78
CA PHE A 225 5.50 2.74 -10.95
C PHE A 225 6.92 3.09 -10.53
N GLU A 226 7.91 2.34 -10.99
CA GLU A 226 9.30 2.53 -10.56
C GLU A 226 10.32 2.18 -11.65
N ASN A 227 11.36 2.99 -11.75
CA ASN A 227 12.61 2.70 -12.46
C ASN A 227 13.79 3.28 -11.65
N ASP A 228 15.01 3.21 -12.17
CA ASP A 228 16.22 3.65 -11.46
C ASP A 228 16.20 5.14 -11.05
N ALA A 229 15.42 5.97 -11.73
CA ALA A 229 15.38 7.42 -11.52
C ALA A 229 14.13 7.90 -10.78
N LYS A 230 13.02 7.16 -10.86
CA LYS A 230 11.70 7.65 -10.46
C LYS A 230 10.88 6.57 -9.77
N ARG A 231 10.09 7.02 -8.79
CA ARG A 231 9.04 6.23 -8.15
C ARG A 231 7.77 7.07 -8.07
N ILE A 232 6.73 6.62 -8.75
CA ILE A 232 5.44 7.32 -8.90
C ILE A 232 4.35 6.40 -8.35
N THR A 233 3.37 6.94 -7.63
CA THR A 233 2.23 6.15 -7.15
C THR A 233 0.94 6.69 -7.76
N ALA A 234 -0.09 5.85 -7.83
CA ALA A 234 -1.44 6.36 -8.07
C ALA A 234 -1.80 7.43 -7.00
N PRO A 235 -2.61 8.43 -7.33
CA PRO A 235 -2.95 9.49 -6.38
C PRO A 235 -3.69 8.94 -5.17
N VAL A 236 -3.52 9.58 -4.00
CA VAL A 236 -4.04 9.08 -2.71
C VAL A 236 -5.52 8.68 -2.75
N PRO A 237 -6.46 9.46 -3.33
CA PRO A 237 -7.88 9.07 -3.40
C PRO A 237 -8.11 7.76 -4.15
N VAL A 238 -7.33 7.50 -5.19
CA VAL A 238 -7.44 6.30 -6.01
C VAL A 238 -6.73 5.12 -5.35
N PHE A 239 -5.55 5.36 -4.79
CA PHE A 239 -4.85 4.40 -3.96
C PHE A 239 -5.69 3.97 -2.74
N PHE A 240 -6.58 4.83 -2.27
CA PHE A 240 -7.55 4.58 -1.21
C PHE A 240 -8.81 3.81 -1.69
N GLY A 241 -9.40 4.20 -2.82
CA GLY A 241 -10.79 3.90 -3.20
C GLY A 241 -11.15 2.46 -3.59
N ASN A 242 -10.21 1.51 -3.63
CA ASN A 242 -10.42 0.23 -4.35
C ASN A 242 -11.51 -0.72 -3.79
N LYS A 243 -12.14 -0.44 -2.64
CA LYS A 243 -13.13 -1.37 -2.04
C LYS A 243 -14.48 -0.79 -1.67
N LYS A 244 -14.66 0.53 -1.69
CA LYS A 244 -15.92 1.18 -1.30
C LYS A 244 -16.55 1.98 -2.42
N GLY A 245 -15.78 2.31 -3.45
CA GLY A 245 -16.25 3.02 -4.63
C GLY A 245 -15.29 4.12 -5.05
N ILE A 246 -15.73 5.01 -5.96
CA ILE A 246 -14.91 6.11 -6.44
C ILE A 246 -14.89 7.23 -5.40
N VAL A 247 -13.71 7.57 -4.87
CA VAL A 247 -13.56 8.71 -3.96
C VAL A 247 -13.70 10.01 -4.74
N LEU A 248 -14.75 10.78 -4.50
CA LEU A 248 -14.94 12.08 -5.15
C LEU A 248 -14.33 13.23 -4.36
N LYS A 249 -14.11 13.07 -3.06
CA LYS A 249 -13.33 14.00 -2.24
C LYS A 249 -12.65 13.27 -1.11
N LEU A 250 -11.39 13.62 -0.84
CA LEU A 250 -10.63 13.12 0.31
C LEU A 250 -10.01 14.31 1.03
N GLU A 251 -10.28 14.43 2.32
CA GLU A 251 -9.67 15.42 3.19
C GLU A 251 -8.85 14.70 4.26
N ILE A 252 -7.59 15.11 4.42
CA ILE A 252 -6.66 14.56 5.41
C ILE A 252 -6.15 15.74 6.24
N ASN A 253 -6.36 15.70 7.55
CA ASN A 253 -5.80 16.67 8.48
C ASN A 253 -4.71 16.01 9.31
N GLU A 254 -3.47 16.45 9.10
CA GLU A 254 -2.30 16.01 9.85
C GLU A 254 -1.60 17.21 10.47
N ASN A 255 -1.57 17.28 11.81
CA ASN A 255 -0.92 18.35 12.55
C ASN A 255 -1.36 19.76 12.09
N ASN A 256 -2.67 19.96 11.88
CA ASN A 256 -3.28 21.18 11.33
C ASN A 256 -2.81 21.56 9.92
N THR A 257 -2.27 20.60 9.16
CA THR A 257 -2.14 20.69 7.70
C THR A 257 -3.29 19.90 7.10
N ILE A 258 -4.19 20.60 6.42
CA ILE A 258 -5.35 20.01 5.76
C ILE A 258 -5.04 19.91 4.28
N VAL A 259 -4.92 18.68 3.78
CA VAL A 259 -4.80 18.36 2.36
C VAL A 259 -6.15 17.90 1.85
N THR A 260 -6.60 18.46 0.74
CA THR A 260 -7.87 18.12 0.11
C THR A 260 -7.65 17.74 -1.34
N PHE A 261 -8.14 16.56 -1.72
CA PHE A 261 -8.28 16.13 -3.10
C PHE A 261 -9.75 16.20 -3.47
N THR A 262 -10.12 16.95 -4.50
CA THR A 262 -11.51 17.08 -4.94
C THR A 262 -11.63 16.72 -6.41
N ALA A 263 -12.52 15.78 -6.73
CA ALA A 263 -12.87 15.47 -8.10
C ALA A 263 -13.61 16.66 -8.72
N THR A 264 -13.06 17.20 -9.81
CA THR A 264 -13.65 18.31 -10.56
C THR A 264 -14.32 17.85 -11.85
N LYS A 265 -13.95 16.66 -12.34
CA LYS A 265 -14.56 15.99 -13.49
C LYS A 265 -14.62 14.49 -13.22
N LEU A 266 -15.75 13.87 -13.55
CA LEU A 266 -15.92 12.42 -13.59
C LEU A 266 -16.64 12.05 -14.88
N SER A 267 -16.10 11.07 -15.59
CA SER A 267 -16.76 10.39 -16.70
C SER A 267 -16.76 8.89 -16.40
N LEU A 268 -17.94 8.28 -16.48
CA LEU A 268 -18.15 6.84 -16.36
C LEU A 268 -18.29 6.17 -17.74
N VAL A 269 -17.78 6.85 -18.78
CA VAL A 269 -17.74 6.37 -20.16
C VAL A 269 -16.29 6.01 -20.47
N ALA A 270 -16.09 4.83 -21.06
CA ALA A 270 -14.76 4.36 -21.45
C ALA A 270 -14.03 5.42 -22.31
N PRO A 271 -12.78 5.77 -21.97
CA PRO A 271 -11.97 6.73 -22.72
C PRO A 271 -11.57 6.18 -24.10
N ASN A 272 -11.12 7.06 -24.99
CA ASN A 272 -10.57 6.64 -26.29
C ASN A 272 -9.24 5.91 -26.08
N TYR A 273 -9.09 4.72 -26.67
CA TYR A 273 -7.90 3.89 -26.55
C TYR A 273 -6.63 4.57 -27.08
N ALA A 274 -6.74 5.46 -28.06
CA ALA A 274 -5.61 6.24 -28.57
C ALA A 274 -4.98 7.15 -27.50
N GLU A 275 -5.70 7.49 -26.43
CA GLU A 275 -5.19 8.32 -25.33
C GLU A 275 -4.19 7.56 -24.43
N PHE A 276 -4.07 6.24 -24.59
CA PHE A 276 -3.11 5.39 -23.87
C PHE A 276 -1.86 5.06 -24.68
N GLU A 277 -1.75 5.61 -25.89
CA GLU A 277 -0.57 5.46 -26.75
C GLU A 277 0.45 6.57 -26.45
N ILE A 278 1.73 6.31 -26.75
CA ILE A 278 2.77 7.33 -26.65
C ILE A 278 2.50 8.39 -27.74
N PRO A 279 2.30 9.67 -27.40
CA PRO A 279 2.04 10.69 -28.41
C PRO A 279 3.25 10.90 -29.34
N ASP A 280 3.00 11.27 -30.59
CA ASP A 280 4.04 11.41 -31.64
C ASP A 280 5.18 12.38 -31.28
N ASN A 281 4.96 13.30 -30.35
CA ASN A 281 5.97 14.26 -29.89
C ASN A 281 6.91 13.69 -28.81
N PHE A 282 6.78 12.40 -28.45
CA PHE A 282 7.68 11.72 -27.53
C PHE A 282 8.54 10.67 -28.25
N SER A 283 9.81 10.59 -27.88
CA SER A 283 10.74 9.57 -28.37
C SER A 283 10.96 8.49 -27.32
N VAL A 284 10.86 7.22 -27.70
CA VAL A 284 11.15 6.09 -26.80
C VAL A 284 12.64 6.01 -26.54
N LYS A 285 13.02 6.06 -25.26
CA LYS A 285 14.42 5.91 -24.84
C LYS A 285 14.80 4.43 -24.92
N GLU A 286 15.66 4.07 -25.86
CA GLU A 286 16.20 2.70 -25.96
C GLU A 286 17.06 2.37 -24.74
N GLU A 287 16.79 1.24 -24.10
CA GLU A 287 17.66 0.67 -23.05
C GLU A 287 18.96 0.20 -23.72
N LYS A 288 20.10 0.80 -23.35
CA LYS A 288 21.44 0.36 -23.78
C LYS A 288 21.98 -0.74 -22.90
#